data_AF-A0A7R9QWP6-F1
#
_entry.id   AF-A0A7R9QWP6-F1
#
_cell.length_a   1.000
_cell.length_b   1.000
_cell.length_c   1.000
_cell.angle_alpha   90.00
_cell.angle_beta   90.00
_cell.angle_gamma   90.00
#
_symmetry.space_group_name_H-M   'P 1'
#
loop_
_entity.id
_entity.type
_entity.pdbx_description
1 polymer ?
#
loop_
_entity_poly.entity_id
_entity_poly.type
_entity_poly.pdbx_seq_one_letter_code
_entity_poly.pdbx_strand_id
1 'polypeptide(L)'
;MRLNTFYLINFLILILIYNVYSVNSVKLKGVTIEVTPYLYIRNNQFSGYCVDVMNEISKIAGFNYSLYKAPDGRHGEVSPTGAINGIIFEVYNKAADFGIADLTVSESRKRYVDFSLPIMNLSVSALIHKTNAEYIEYFKDLPRQTRIRY
;
A
#
# COMPACT_ATOMS: atom_id res chain seq x y z
N MET A 1 48.21 19.95 -12.02
CA MET A 1 46.84 20.51 -11.98
C MET A 1 46.36 20.43 -10.53
N ARG A 2 46.40 21.53 -9.75
CA ARG A 2 45.97 21.51 -8.34
C ARG A 2 44.45 21.65 -8.30
N LEU A 3 43.73 20.64 -7.80
CA LEU A 3 42.29 20.76 -7.53
C LEU A 3 42.11 21.94 -6.57
N ASN A 4 41.29 22.92 -6.96
CA ASN A 4 41.06 24.12 -6.19
C ASN A 4 40.32 23.73 -4.90
N THR A 5 40.93 23.97 -3.73
CA THR A 5 40.41 23.61 -2.41
C THR A 5 39.02 24.19 -2.15
N PHE A 6 38.67 25.29 -2.82
CA PHE A 6 37.33 25.88 -2.78
C PHE A 6 36.22 24.93 -3.29
N TYR A 7 36.44 24.20 -4.37
CA TYR A 7 35.44 23.23 -4.88
C TYR A 7 35.29 22.04 -3.94
N LEU A 8 36.39 21.59 -3.32
CA LEU A 8 36.37 20.48 -2.38
C LEU A 8 35.55 20.83 -1.13
N ILE A 9 35.71 22.05 -0.61
CA ILE A 9 34.96 22.55 0.56
C ILE A 9 33.48 22.69 0.22
N ASN A 10 33.12 23.27 -0.93
CA ASN A 10 31.72 23.39 -1.35
C ASN A 10 31.06 22.01 -1.54
N PHE A 11 31.79 21.05 -2.12
CA PHE A 11 31.31 19.68 -2.29
C PHE A 11 31.09 18.98 -0.94
N LEU A 12 32.02 19.14 0.02
CA LEU A 12 31.86 18.63 1.39
C LEU A 12 30.69 19.27 2.13
N ILE A 13 30.46 20.58 1.95
CA ILE A 13 29.30 21.29 2.53
C ILE A 13 27.99 20.76 1.96
N LEU A 14 27.92 20.52 0.64
CA LEU A 14 26.74 19.91 0.01
C LEU A 14 26.46 18.50 0.54
N ILE A 15 27.50 17.67 0.71
CA ILE A 15 27.38 16.34 1.32
C ILE A 15 26.90 16.45 2.77
N LEU A 16 27.44 17.38 3.56
CA LEU A 16 27.03 17.58 4.95
C LEU A 16 25.58 18.06 5.05
N ILE A 17 25.17 19.04 4.25
CA ILE A 17 23.79 19.53 4.20
C ILE A 17 22.86 18.38 3.81
N TYR A 18 23.19 17.62 2.75
CA TYR A 18 22.40 16.47 2.33
C TYR A 18 22.26 15.41 3.44
N ASN A 19 23.35 15.08 4.13
CA ASN A 19 23.32 14.15 5.25
C ASN A 19 22.50 14.67 6.43
N VAL A 20 22.62 15.95 6.79
CA VAL A 20 21.83 16.57 7.86
C VAL A 20 20.33 16.55 7.52
N TYR A 21 19.96 16.83 6.27
CA TYR A 21 18.57 16.69 5.81
C TYR A 21 18.10 15.24 5.85
N SER A 22 18.94 14.28 5.41
CA SER A 22 18.61 12.85 5.46
C SER A 22 18.47 12.32 6.89
N VAL A 23 19.21 12.87 7.86
CA VAL A 23 19.15 12.46 9.28
C VAL A 23 17.92 13.05 9.98
N ASN A 24 17.48 14.25 9.58
CA ASN A 24 16.32 14.93 10.16
C ASN A 24 14.98 14.61 9.49
N SER A 25 14.96 13.73 8.47
CA SER A 25 13.71 13.34 7.80
C SER A 25 12.78 12.63 8.80
N VAL A 26 11.51 13.03 8.82
CA VAL A 26 10.48 12.36 9.63
C VAL A 26 10.42 10.87 9.27
N LYS A 27 10.37 10.00 10.29
CA LYS A 27 10.23 8.55 10.09
C LYS A 27 8.80 8.11 10.44
N LEU A 28 8.02 7.77 9.42
CA LEU A 28 6.64 7.31 9.57
C LEU A 28 6.57 5.78 9.73
N LYS A 29 5.66 5.32 10.59
CA LYS A 29 5.39 3.91 10.82
C LYS A 29 4.15 3.49 10.05
N GLY A 30 4.33 2.66 9.02
CA GLY A 30 3.25 2.14 8.20
C GLY A 30 2.83 0.73 8.61
N VAL A 31 1.54 0.44 8.51
CA VAL A 31 0.98 -0.91 8.66
C VAL A 31 0.58 -1.48 7.30
N THR A 32 0.77 -2.79 7.12
CA THR A 32 0.40 -3.51 5.90
C THR A 32 -0.03 -4.95 6.19
N ILE A 33 -0.45 -5.68 5.16
CA ILE A 33 -0.70 -7.12 5.20
C ILE A 33 0.01 -7.80 4.03
N GLU A 34 0.26 -9.09 4.17
CA GLU A 34 0.85 -9.88 3.09
C GLU A 34 -0.22 -10.26 2.06
N VAL A 35 -0.09 -9.71 0.85
CA VAL A 35 -1.08 -9.92 -0.22
C VAL A 35 -0.38 -9.89 -1.58
N THR A 36 -0.20 -11.05 -2.19
CA THR A 36 0.55 -11.16 -3.45
C THR A 36 -0.33 -10.80 -4.66
N PRO A 37 0.18 -10.06 -5.66
CA PRO A 37 1.56 -9.59 -5.85
C PRO A 37 1.86 -8.20 -5.28
N TYR A 38 0.92 -7.58 -4.55
CA TYR A 38 1.05 -6.21 -4.08
C TYR A 38 2.08 -6.04 -2.97
N LEU A 39 2.19 -7.03 -2.08
CA LEU A 39 3.16 -7.04 -1.00
C LEU A 39 3.56 -8.48 -0.62
N TYR A 40 4.87 -8.72 -0.62
CA TYR A 40 5.53 -9.93 -0.17
C TYR A 40 6.29 -9.65 1.12
N ILE A 41 6.26 -10.61 2.05
CA ILE A 41 7.08 -10.57 3.27
C ILE A 41 8.02 -11.77 3.25
N ARG A 42 9.33 -11.53 3.13
CA ARG A 42 10.35 -12.59 3.13
C ARG A 42 11.50 -12.20 4.04
N ASN A 43 11.85 -13.06 4.99
CA ASN A 43 12.94 -12.81 5.95
C ASN A 43 12.82 -11.42 6.63
N ASN A 44 11.60 -11.04 7.02
CA ASN A 44 11.30 -9.73 7.61
C ASN A 44 11.57 -8.52 6.70
N GLN A 45 11.72 -8.73 5.40
CA GLN A 45 11.80 -7.69 4.38
C GLN A 45 10.50 -7.62 3.58
N PHE A 46 10.10 -6.39 3.29
CA PHE A 46 8.90 -6.07 2.51
C PHE A 46 9.30 -5.75 1.07
N SER A 47 8.57 -6.30 0.11
CA SER A 47 8.76 -6.01 -1.33
C SER A 47 7.45 -6.11 -2.08
N GLY A 48 7.40 -5.62 -3.32
CA GLY A 48 6.21 -5.65 -4.18
C GLY A 48 5.67 -4.25 -4.47
N TYR A 49 4.58 -4.21 -5.24
CA TYR A 49 4.00 -2.97 -5.78
C TYR A 49 3.77 -1.88 -4.72
N CYS A 50 3.21 -2.22 -3.56
CA CYS A 50 2.96 -1.24 -2.50
C CYS A 50 4.25 -0.61 -1.97
N VAL A 51 5.33 -1.41 -1.84
CA VAL A 51 6.63 -0.92 -1.38
C VAL A 51 7.27 0.01 -2.42
N ASP A 52 7.18 -0.35 -3.70
CA ASP A 52 7.72 0.46 -4.79
C ASP A 52 7.02 1.82 -4.86
N VAL A 53 5.69 1.84 -4.78
CA VAL A 53 4.91 3.09 -4.73
C VAL A 53 5.30 3.93 -3.51
N MET A 54 5.40 3.32 -2.33
CA MET A 54 5.74 4.02 -1.10
C MET A 54 7.15 4.62 -1.14
N ASN A 55 8.10 3.92 -1.75
CA ASN A 55 9.46 4.42 -1.97
C ASN A 55 9.48 5.66 -2.86
N GLU A 56 8.66 5.72 -3.91
CA GLU A 56 8.57 6.90 -4.76
C GLU A 56 7.89 8.07 -4.03
N ILE A 57 6.81 7.81 -3.28
CA ILE A 57 6.15 8.83 -2.46
C ILE A 57 7.13 9.39 -1.42
N SER A 58 7.88 8.53 -0.74
CA SER A 58 8.80 8.95 0.33
C SER A 58 9.95 9.81 -0.21
N LYS A 59 10.46 9.49 -1.40
CA LYS A 59 11.46 10.31 -2.11
C LYS A 59 10.92 11.69 -2.48
N ILE A 60 9.71 11.76 -3.04
CA ILE A 60 9.10 13.01 -3.49
C ILE A 60 8.76 13.92 -2.29
N ALA A 61 8.19 13.33 -1.24
CA ALA A 61 7.73 14.07 -0.07
C ALA A 61 8.82 14.29 1.00
N GLY A 62 9.99 13.68 0.86
CA GLY A 62 11.14 13.91 1.73
C GLY A 62 11.02 13.31 3.13
N PHE A 63 10.40 12.12 3.26
CA PHE A 63 10.30 11.40 4.52
C PHE A 63 10.86 9.99 4.41
N ASN A 64 11.17 9.39 5.56
CA ASN A 64 11.53 7.99 5.69
C ASN A 64 10.37 7.20 6.29
N TYR A 65 10.32 5.89 6.07
CA TYR A 65 9.28 5.05 6.67
C TYR A 65 9.80 3.66 7.03
N SER A 66 9.03 2.96 7.86
CA SER A 66 9.18 1.53 8.13
C SER A 66 7.82 0.86 8.16
N LEU A 67 7.76 -0.40 7.71
CA LEU A 67 6.53 -1.19 7.68
C LEU A 67 6.52 -2.25 8.78
N TYR A 68 5.31 -2.56 9.25
CA TYR A 68 5.03 -3.76 10.03
C TYR A 68 3.74 -4.42 9.54
N LYS A 69 3.61 -5.72 9.80
CA LYS A 69 2.42 -6.50 9.45
C LYS A 69 1.33 -6.27 10.50
N ALA A 70 0.10 -6.02 10.05
CA ALA A 70 -1.06 -5.93 10.93
C ALA A 70 -1.17 -7.20 11.79
N PRO A 71 -1.34 -7.09 13.12
CA PRO A 71 -1.28 -8.25 14.01
C PRO A 71 -2.32 -9.34 13.70
N ASP A 72 -3.51 -8.93 13.26
CA ASP A 72 -4.60 -9.84 12.90
C ASP A 72 -4.58 -10.26 11.41
N GLY A 73 -3.70 -9.64 10.60
CA GLY A 73 -3.58 -9.90 9.17
C GLY A 73 -4.78 -9.46 8.33
N ARG A 74 -5.62 -8.53 8.82
CA ARG A 74 -6.87 -8.14 8.15
C ARG A 74 -6.77 -6.76 7.50
N HIS A 75 -7.60 -6.51 6.48
CA HIS A 75 -7.63 -5.21 5.79
C HIS A 75 -8.29 -4.12 6.62
N GLY A 76 -9.33 -4.48 7.38
CA GLY A 76 -10.16 -3.52 8.11
C GLY A 76 -11.62 -3.64 7.71
N GLU A 77 -12.24 -4.71 8.15
CA GLU A 77 -13.69 -4.91 8.05
C GLU A 77 -14.39 -4.19 9.21
N VAL A 78 -15.48 -3.51 8.88
CA VAL A 78 -16.35 -2.86 9.86
C VAL A 78 -17.50 -3.82 10.15
N SER A 79 -17.63 -4.26 11.41
CA SER A 79 -18.75 -5.10 11.84
C SER A 79 -20.07 -4.32 11.83
N PRO A 80 -21.23 -4.99 11.86
CA PRO A 80 -22.52 -4.32 12.03
C PRO A 80 -22.63 -3.47 13.31
N THR A 81 -21.87 -3.84 14.35
CA THR A 81 -21.80 -3.10 15.62
C THR A 81 -20.85 -1.90 15.57
N GLY A 82 -20.18 -1.66 14.44
CA GLY A 82 -19.22 -0.57 14.28
C GLY A 82 -17.81 -0.86 14.83
N ALA A 83 -17.51 -2.11 15.19
CA ALA A 83 -16.15 -2.51 15.50
C ALA A 83 -15.33 -2.59 14.21
N ILE A 84 -14.07 -2.14 14.27
CA ILE A 84 -13.14 -2.13 13.13
C ILE A 84 -11.87 -2.88 13.53
N ASN A 85 -11.25 -3.57 12.57
CA ASN A 85 -10.04 -4.37 12.76
C ASN A 85 -8.96 -4.00 11.73
N GLY A 86 -7.89 -4.81 11.64
CA GLY A 86 -6.93 -4.74 10.55
C GLY A 86 -6.14 -3.44 10.43
N ILE A 87 -5.67 -3.18 9.21
CA ILE A 87 -4.95 -1.95 8.85
C ILE A 87 -5.73 -0.70 9.25
N ILE A 88 -7.04 -0.66 8.97
CA ILE A 88 -7.88 0.52 9.29
C ILE A 88 -7.90 0.78 10.79
N PHE A 89 -8.02 -0.26 11.63
CA PHE A 89 -8.00 -0.10 13.09
C PHE A 89 -6.64 0.38 13.60
N GLU A 90 -5.54 -0.16 13.08
CA GLU A 90 -4.19 0.23 13.50
C GLU A 90 -3.91 1.71 13.22
N VAL A 91 -4.39 2.25 12.09
CA VAL A 91 -4.30 3.67 11.77
C VAL A 91 -5.26 4.50 12.64
N TYR A 92 -6.53 4.07 12.77
CA TYR A 92 -7.53 4.76 13.59
C TYR A 92 -7.10 4.90 15.06
N ASN A 93 -6.51 3.83 15.61
CA ASN A 93 -6.01 3.79 16.98
C ASN A 93 -4.61 4.43 17.13
N LYS A 94 -4.07 5.04 16.07
CA LYS A 94 -2.76 5.71 16.04
C LYS A 94 -1.58 4.79 16.37
N ALA A 95 -1.74 3.48 16.18
CA ALA A 95 -0.65 2.51 16.29
C ALA A 95 0.27 2.53 15.04
N ALA A 96 -0.29 2.97 13.91
CA ALA A 96 0.39 3.32 12.67
C ALA A 96 0.06 4.76 12.26
N ASP A 97 1.00 5.41 11.57
CA ASP A 97 0.81 6.73 10.96
C ASP A 97 0.07 6.64 9.62
N PHE A 98 0.22 5.50 8.91
CA PHE A 98 -0.46 5.25 7.64
C PHE A 98 -0.66 3.74 7.40
N GLY A 99 -1.62 3.42 6.53
CA GLY A 99 -1.86 2.07 6.04
C GLY A 99 -1.58 1.97 4.55
N ILE A 100 -0.90 0.90 4.12
CA ILE A 100 -0.67 0.62 2.70
C ILE A 100 -0.90 -0.86 2.38
N ALA A 101 -1.84 -1.13 1.48
CA ALA A 101 -2.17 -2.44 0.93
C ALA A 101 -3.14 -2.24 -0.26
N ASP A 102 -3.71 -3.33 -0.78
CA ASP A 102 -4.82 -3.34 -1.74
C ASP A 102 -6.15 -2.95 -1.07
N LEU A 103 -6.22 -1.75 -0.49
CA LEU A 103 -7.39 -1.26 0.24
C LEU A 103 -8.43 -0.62 -0.70
N THR A 104 -9.62 -1.22 -0.77
CA THR A 104 -10.79 -0.58 -1.37
C THR A 104 -11.29 0.57 -0.49
N VAL A 105 -11.43 1.75 -1.08
CA VAL A 105 -12.08 2.91 -0.44
C VAL A 105 -13.58 2.64 -0.30
N SER A 106 -14.10 2.70 0.92
CA SER A 106 -15.53 2.53 1.19
C SER A 106 -16.02 3.57 2.19
N GLU A 107 -17.32 3.91 2.13
CA GLU A 107 -17.95 4.80 3.10
C GLU A 107 -17.89 4.26 4.53
N SER A 108 -17.87 2.93 4.71
CA SER A 108 -17.71 2.33 6.03
C SER A 108 -16.34 2.60 6.65
N ARG A 109 -15.27 2.58 5.84
CA ARG A 109 -13.89 2.81 6.30
C ARG A 109 -13.58 4.29 6.48
N LYS A 110 -14.13 5.16 5.63
CA LYS A 110 -13.97 6.62 5.71
C LYS A 110 -14.44 7.23 7.03
N ARG A 111 -15.29 6.54 7.78
CA ARG A 111 -15.69 7.00 9.13
C ARG A 111 -14.57 6.93 10.17
N TYR A 112 -13.49 6.19 9.89
CA TYR A 112 -12.40 5.95 10.83
C TYR A 112 -11.08 6.55 10.37
N VAL A 113 -10.87 6.65 9.05
CA VAL A 113 -9.61 7.15 8.46
C VAL A 113 -9.89 7.96 7.19
N ASP A 114 -8.98 8.89 6.88
CA ASP A 114 -8.96 9.56 5.59
C ASP A 114 -8.20 8.71 4.55
N PHE A 115 -8.67 8.74 3.30
CA PHE A 115 -8.01 8.08 2.17
C PHE A 115 -7.37 9.12 1.25
N SER A 116 -6.23 8.75 0.65
CA SER A 116 -5.70 9.46 -0.52
C SER A 116 -6.58 9.22 -1.75
N LEU A 117 -6.23 9.89 -2.85
CA LEU A 117 -6.79 9.54 -4.15
C LEU A 117 -6.39 8.11 -4.53
N PRO A 118 -7.29 7.32 -5.16
CA PRO A 118 -6.97 5.97 -5.60
C PRO A 118 -5.76 5.93 -6.53
N ILE A 119 -4.80 5.07 -6.21
CA ILE A 119 -3.56 4.87 -7.01
C ILE A 119 -3.80 3.89 -8.16
N MET A 120 -4.84 3.05 -8.04
CA MET A 120 -5.21 2.06 -9.05
C MET A 120 -6.73 2.02 -9.20
N ASN A 121 -7.20 2.04 -10.45
CA ASN A 121 -8.60 1.83 -10.78
C ASN A 121 -8.83 0.35 -11.07
N LEU A 122 -9.81 -0.25 -10.39
CA LEU A 122 -10.22 -1.64 -10.59
C LEU A 122 -11.59 -1.67 -11.28
N SER A 123 -11.78 -2.65 -12.17
CA SER A 123 -13.09 -2.95 -12.77
C SER A 123 -13.54 -4.32 -12.30
N VAL A 124 -14.84 -4.49 -12.08
CA VAL A 124 -15.42 -5.81 -11.78
C VAL A 124 -15.36 -6.66 -13.05
N SER A 125 -14.69 -7.80 -12.96
CA SER A 125 -14.61 -8.80 -14.03
C SER A 125 -15.07 -10.16 -13.52
N ALA A 126 -15.75 -10.93 -14.37
CA ALA A 126 -16.07 -12.33 -14.08
C ALA A 126 -15.03 -13.24 -14.74
N LEU A 127 -14.52 -14.22 -13.99
CA LEU A 127 -13.69 -15.30 -14.51
C LEU A 127 -14.58 -16.53 -14.74
N ILE A 128 -14.56 -17.05 -15.95
CA ILE A 128 -15.33 -18.22 -16.37
C ILE A 128 -14.34 -19.30 -16.83
N HIS A 129 -14.60 -20.56 -16.50
CA HIS A 129 -13.82 -21.66 -17.05
C HIS A 129 -13.93 -21.67 -18.59
N LYS A 130 -12.81 -21.83 -19.30
CA LYS A 130 -12.76 -21.71 -20.77
C LYS A 130 -13.84 -22.53 -21.49
N THR A 131 -14.15 -23.73 -21.00
CA THR A 131 -15.18 -24.62 -21.59
C THR A 131 -16.61 -24.11 -21.41
N ASN A 132 -16.85 -23.21 -20.47
CA ASN A 132 -18.18 -22.67 -20.17
C ASN A 132 -18.41 -21.31 -20.83
N ALA A 133 -17.39 -20.76 -21.50
CA ALA A 133 -17.43 -19.44 -22.12
C ALA A 133 -18.22 -19.41 -23.44
N GLU A 134 -18.43 -20.56 -24.10
CA GLU A 134 -19.17 -20.65 -25.38
C GLU A 134 -20.61 -20.11 -25.32
N TYR A 135 -21.21 -20.06 -24.12
CA TYR A 135 -22.60 -19.62 -23.92
C TYR A 135 -22.71 -18.28 -23.20
N ILE A 136 -21.61 -17.53 -23.06
CA ILE A 136 -21.60 -16.25 -22.33
C ILE A 136 -21.09 -15.14 -23.25
N GLU A 137 -22.01 -14.29 -23.68
CA GLU A 137 -21.68 -13.06 -24.40
C GLU A 137 -21.74 -11.82 -23.49
N TYR A 138 -22.61 -11.83 -22.47
CA TYR A 138 -22.84 -10.68 -21.59
C TYR A 138 -22.86 -11.06 -20.10
N PHE A 139 -22.64 -10.08 -19.23
CA PHE A 139 -22.69 -10.26 -17.76
C PHE A 139 -24.05 -10.84 -17.27
N LYS A 140 -25.15 -10.49 -17.95
CA LYS A 140 -26.50 -11.01 -17.67
C LYS A 140 -26.66 -12.52 -17.94
N ASP A 141 -25.72 -13.14 -18.65
CA ASP A 141 -25.76 -14.57 -18.95
C ASP A 141 -25.14 -15.41 -17.82
N LEU A 142 -24.37 -14.79 -16.91
CA LEU A 142 -23.73 -15.44 -15.77
C LEU A 142 -24.71 -16.16 -14.81
N PRO A 143 -25.86 -15.59 -14.40
CA PRO A 143 -26.79 -16.25 -13.48
C PRO A 143 -27.40 -17.54 -14.05
N ARG A 144 -27.38 -17.72 -15.38
CA ARG A 144 -27.93 -18.91 -16.05
C ARG A 144 -27.03 -20.14 -15.88
N GLN A 145 -25.80 -19.98 -15.38
CA GLN A 145 -24.86 -21.08 -15.13
C GLN A 145 -24.91 -21.67 -13.71
N THR A 146 -25.97 -21.43 -12.94
CA THR A 146 -26.11 -21.93 -11.56
C THR A 146 -26.10 -23.47 -11.40
N ARG A 147 -26.15 -24.24 -12.50
CA ARG A 147 -25.87 -25.68 -12.48
C ARG A 147 -24.38 -25.95 -12.58
N ILE A 148 -23.70 -25.93 -11.44
CA ILE A 148 -22.39 -26.57 -11.29
C ILE A 148 -22.63 -28.08 -11.46
N ARG A 149 -22.22 -28.64 -12.60
CA ARG A 149 -22.16 -30.10 -12.76
C ARG A 149 -20.87 -30.56 -12.08
N TYR A 150 -21.00 -31.32 -11.00
CA TYR A 150 -19.91 -32.06 -10.37
C TYR A 150 -19.51 -33.25 -11.24
#